data_AF-A0A6J6H5K0-F1
#
_entry.id   AF-A0A6J6H5K0-F1
#
_cell.length_a   1.000
_cell.length_b   1.000
_cell.length_c   1.000
_cell.angle_alpha   90.00
_cell.angle_beta   90.00
_cell.angle_gamma   90.00
#
_symmetry.space_group_name_H-M   'P 1'
#
loop_
_entity.id
_entity.type
_entity.pdbx_description
1 polymer ?
#
loop_
_entity_poly.entity_id
_entity_poly.type
_entity_poly.pdbx_seq_one_letter_code
_entity_poly.pdbx_strand_id
1 'polypeptide(L)'
;MSQNWGDPAYKAFKEKSDAALAEPDRKKQGKMWAELNQYVMDQMWIIPGVFSKTQEIWGSGLGGVYFWEPQGAPSFGDIYIK
;
A
#
# COMPACT_ATOMS: atom_id res chain seq x y z
N MET A 1 -3.01 13.14 -17.86
CA MET A 1 -3.20 12.96 -16.40
C MET A 1 -2.26 13.91 -15.69
N SER A 2 -2.80 14.77 -14.81
CA SER A 2 -2.02 15.74 -14.04
C SER A 2 -1.43 15.14 -12.75
N GLN A 3 -1.84 13.91 -12.36
CA GLN A 3 -1.43 13.25 -11.11
C GLN A 3 0.00 12.68 -11.19
N ASN A 4 0.97 13.55 -11.40
CA ASN A 4 2.39 13.22 -11.50
C ASN A 4 3.22 14.31 -10.80
N TRP A 5 4.55 14.24 -10.91
CA TRP A 5 5.46 15.20 -10.26
C TRP A 5 5.27 16.66 -10.69
N GLY A 6 4.56 16.92 -11.79
CA GLY A 6 4.18 18.25 -12.25
C GLY A 6 2.84 18.76 -11.69
N ASP A 7 2.13 17.98 -10.86
CA ASP A 7 0.92 18.45 -10.19
C ASP A 7 1.28 19.60 -9.21
N PRO A 8 0.60 20.75 -9.23
CA PRO A 8 0.84 21.83 -8.27
C PRO A 8 0.73 21.39 -6.80
N ALA A 9 -0.10 20.40 -6.50
CA ALA A 9 -0.26 19.83 -5.15
C ALA A 9 0.88 18.86 -4.76
N TYR A 10 1.69 18.39 -5.71
CA TYR A 10 2.78 17.44 -5.46
C TYR A 10 3.82 17.95 -4.45
N LYS A 11 4.17 19.23 -4.51
CA LYS A 11 5.16 19.80 -3.58
C LYS A 11 4.71 19.68 -2.12
N ALA A 12 3.46 20.05 -1.84
CA ALA A 12 2.90 19.97 -0.49
C ALA A 12 2.76 18.51 -0.03
N PHE A 13 2.38 17.60 -0.92
CA PHE A 13 2.40 16.16 -0.63
C PHE A 13 3.80 15.68 -0.23
N LYS A 14 4.82 16.02 -1.02
CA LYS A 14 6.20 15.56 -0.79
C LYS A 14 6.75 16.04 0.55
N GLU A 15 6.52 17.30 0.90
CA GLU A 15 6.93 17.87 2.20
C GLU A 15 6.27 17.12 3.37
N LYS A 16 4.97 16.82 3.28
CA LYS A 16 4.26 16.03 4.30
C LYS A 16 4.75 14.58 4.37
N SER A 17 5.00 13.96 3.22
CA SER A 17 5.54 12.59 3.12
C SER A 17 6.92 12.49 3.77
N ASP A 18 7.81 13.44 3.49
CA ASP A 18 9.16 13.46 4.06
C ASP A 18 9.13 13.69 5.57
N ALA A 19 8.26 14.59 6.05
CA ALA A 19 8.06 14.82 7.47
C ALA A 19 7.54 13.56 8.19
N ALA A 20 6.58 12.84 7.59
CA ALA A 20 6.05 11.59 8.17
C ALA A 20 7.12 10.49 8.18
N LEU A 21 7.95 10.40 7.13
CA LEU A 21 9.05 9.43 7.06
C LEU A 21 10.11 9.67 8.14
N ALA A 22 10.40 10.94 8.45
CA ALA A 22 11.39 11.34 9.46
C ALA A 22 10.87 11.26 10.92
N GLU A 23 9.57 11.05 11.16
CA GLU A 23 8.98 11.01 12.50
C GLU A 23 9.33 9.72 13.26
N PRO A 24 10.06 9.79 14.40
CA PRO A 24 10.45 8.59 15.16
C PRO A 24 9.33 8.00 16.03
N ASP A 25 8.34 8.78 16.48
CA ASP A 25 7.21 8.24 17.24
C ASP A 25 6.23 7.54 16.29
N ARG A 26 6.10 6.22 16.43
CA ARG A 26 5.24 5.41 15.55
C ARG A 26 3.75 5.76 15.64
N LYS A 27 3.24 6.17 16.80
CA LYS A 27 1.84 6.59 16.94
C LYS A 27 1.61 7.93 16.26
N LYS A 28 2.56 8.86 16.38
CA LYS A 28 2.51 10.16 15.69
C LYS A 28 2.66 9.99 14.19
N GLN A 29 3.64 9.22 13.75
CA GLN A 29 3.86 8.87 12.35
C GLN A 29 2.61 8.24 11.72
N GLY A 30 1.96 7.30 12.41
CA GLY A 30 0.71 6.69 11.93
C GLY A 30 -0.40 7.72 11.68
N LYS A 31 -0.55 8.72 12.56
CA LYS A 31 -1.50 9.83 12.36
C LYS A 31 -1.14 10.68 11.14
N MET A 32 0.14 11.01 10.97
CA MET A 32 0.61 11.78 9.82
C MET A 32 0.34 11.06 8.49
N TRP A 33 0.53 9.74 8.45
CA TRP A 33 0.19 8.95 7.25
C TRP A 33 -1.31 8.90 6.98
N ALA A 34 -2.15 8.80 8.00
CA ALA A 34 -3.60 8.83 7.83
C ALA A 34 -4.08 10.18 7.27
N GLU A 35 -3.54 11.29 7.78
CA GLU A 35 -3.80 12.64 7.25
C GLU A 35 -3.33 12.79 5.81
N LEU A 36 -2.15 12.25 5.48
CA LEU A 36 -1.63 12.28 4.12
C LEU A 36 -2.47 11.43 3.15
N ASN A 37 -2.99 10.29 3.61
CA ASN A 37 -3.91 9.47 2.82
C ASN A 37 -5.19 10.24 2.46
N GLN A 38 -5.76 10.99 3.42
CA GLN A 38 -6.90 11.87 3.14
C GLN A 38 -6.53 12.97 2.14
N TYR A 39 -5.34 13.57 2.26
CA TYR A 39 -4.89 14.59 1.31
C TYR A 39 -4.86 14.06 -0.14
N VAL A 40 -4.32 12.85 -0.36
CA VAL A 40 -4.25 12.22 -1.69
C VAL A 40 -5.64 11.91 -2.24
N MET A 41 -6.57 11.49 -1.38
CA MET A 41 -7.99 11.32 -1.71
C MET A 41 -8.63 12.65 -2.16
N ASP A 42 -8.37 13.74 -1.43
CA ASP A 42 -8.93 15.07 -1.73
C ASP A 42 -8.38 15.64 -3.06
N GLN A 43 -7.15 15.28 -3.44
CA GLN A 43 -6.59 15.62 -4.76
C GLN A 43 -7.12 14.73 -5.90
N MET A 44 -7.98 13.74 -5.60
CA MET A 44 -8.47 12.76 -6.57
C MET A 44 -7.33 12.03 -7.31
N TRP A 45 -6.21 11.82 -6.61
CA TRP A 45 -5.06 11.11 -7.16
C TRP A 45 -5.23 9.60 -7.14
N ILE A 46 -6.14 9.11 -6.30
CA ILE A 46 -6.54 7.71 -6.25
C ILE A 46 -8.06 7.63 -6.32
N ILE A 47 -8.56 6.61 -7.02
CA ILE A 47 -9.94 6.16 -6.89
C ILE A 47 -9.88 4.94 -5.99
N PRO A 48 -10.41 5.00 -4.76
CA PRO A 48 -10.33 3.85 -3.86
C PRO A 48 -11.20 2.73 -4.41
N GLY A 49 -10.55 1.64 -4.86
CA GLY A 49 -11.23 0.38 -5.08
C GLY A 49 -11.65 -0.19 -3.74
N VAL A 50 -12.96 -0.37 -3.53
CA VAL A 50 -13.47 -0.98 -2.30
C VAL A 50 -13.33 -2.50 -2.41
N PHE A 51 -12.49 -3.10 -1.56
CA PHE A 51 -12.37 -4.55 -1.34
C PHE A 51 -12.21 -5.41 -2.61
N SER A 52 -11.05 -5.35 -3.26
CA SER A 52 -10.69 -6.41 -4.21
C SER A 52 -10.48 -7.72 -3.46
N LYS A 53 -11.27 -8.75 -3.76
CA LYS A 53 -10.95 -10.11 -3.32
C LYS A 53 -9.91 -10.67 -4.27
N THR A 54 -8.65 -10.72 -3.83
CA THR A 54 -7.64 -11.49 -4.53
C THR A 54 -8.02 -12.96 -4.38
N GLN A 55 -8.44 -13.59 -5.48
CA GLN A 55 -8.66 -15.02 -5.56
C GLN A 55 -7.47 -15.64 -6.28
N GLU A 56 -6.72 -16.43 -5.56
CA GLU A 56 -5.60 -17.20 -6.11
C GLU A 56 -6.00 -18.67 -6.16
N ILE A 57 -5.60 -19.33 -7.25
CA ILE A 57 -5.86 -20.75 -7.49
C ILE A 57 -4.51 -21.43 -7.65
N TRP A 58 -4.31 -22.55 -6.95
CA TRP A 58 -3.08 -23.35 -7.02
C TRP A 58 -3.39 -24.82 -7.21
N GLY A 59 -2.42 -25.57 -7.75
CA GLY A 59 -2.54 -27.00 -8.00
C GLY A 59 -2.59 -27.83 -6.71
N SER A 60 -3.31 -28.94 -6.74
CA SER A 60 -3.48 -29.84 -5.58
C SER A 60 -2.18 -30.49 -5.09
N GLY A 61 -1.16 -30.60 -5.97
CA GLY A 61 0.18 -31.09 -5.66
C GLY A 61 1.05 -30.13 -4.85
N LEU A 62 0.58 -28.90 -4.57
CA LEU A 62 1.31 -27.94 -3.74
C LEU A 62 0.82 -27.98 -2.28
N GLY A 63 1.78 -27.95 -1.36
CA GLY A 63 1.58 -27.77 0.08
C GLY A 63 2.17 -26.45 0.58
N GLY A 64 1.75 -26.00 1.76
CA GLY A 64 2.26 -24.77 2.38
C GLY A 64 1.78 -23.46 1.76
N VAL A 65 0.87 -23.51 0.77
CA VAL A 65 0.37 -22.30 0.09
C VAL A 65 -0.63 -21.55 0.97
N TYR A 66 -0.29 -20.30 1.31
CA TYR A 66 -1.20 -19.31 1.88
C TYR A 66 -0.86 -17.93 1.32
N PHE A 67 -1.85 -17.03 1.29
CA PHE A 67 -1.65 -15.66 0.84
C PHE A 67 -0.93 -14.86 1.93
N TRP A 68 0.24 -14.31 1.60
CA TRP A 68 1.01 -13.48 2.51
C TRP A 68 0.66 -12.01 2.26
N GLU A 69 -0.32 -11.49 3.02
CA GLU A 69 -0.85 -10.13 2.88
C GLU A 69 0.22 -9.03 2.82
N PRO A 70 1.30 -9.05 3.63
CA PRO A 70 2.36 -8.04 3.55
C PRO A 70 3.05 -7.94 2.18
N GLN A 71 3.15 -9.04 1.42
CA GLN A 71 3.76 -9.05 0.09
C GLN A 71 2.73 -8.99 -1.05
N GLY A 72 1.45 -9.25 -0.75
CA GLY A 72 0.39 -9.29 -1.76
C GLY A 72 0.51 -10.47 -2.73
N ALA A 73 1.13 -11.57 -2.30
CA ALA A 73 1.40 -12.78 -3.09
C ALA A 73 1.45 -14.03 -2.18
N PRO A 74 1.50 -15.25 -2.73
CA PRO A 74 1.76 -16.47 -1.96
C PRO A 74 3.08 -16.39 -1.18
N SER A 75 3.14 -17.05 0.00
CA SER A 75 4.40 -17.23 0.72
C SER A 75 5.33 -18.21 -0.02
N PHE A 76 6.07 -17.71 -1.02
CA PHE A 76 6.90 -18.55 -1.89
C PHE A 76 7.93 -19.40 -1.13
N GLY A 77 8.42 -18.93 0.02
CA GLY A 77 9.38 -19.66 0.85
C GLY A 77 8.81 -20.89 1.55
N ASP A 78 7.49 -20.96 1.73
CA ASP A 78 6.81 -22.06 2.43
C ASP A 78 6.22 -23.10 1.47
N ILE A 79 6.27 -22.87 0.16
CA ILE A 79 5.67 -23.74 -0.85
C ILE A 79 6.57 -24.97 -1.10
N TYR A 80 5.94 -26.15 -1.12
CA TYR A 80 6.59 -27.40 -1.48
C TYR A 80 5.69 -28.30 -2.35
N ILE A 81 6.31 -29.29 -3.00
CA ILE A 81 5.61 -30.34 -3.74
C ILE A 81 5.25 -31.46 -2.76
N LYS A 82 3.98 -31.86 -2.74
CA LYS A 82 3.47 -33.01 -1.97
C LYS A 82 3.87 -34.35 -2.59
#